data_AF-E2CRI2-F1
#
_entry.id   AF-E2CRI2-F1
#
_cell.length_a   1.000
_cell.length_b   1.000
_cell.length_c   1.000
_cell.angle_alpha   90.00
_cell.angle_beta   90.00
_cell.angle_gamma   90.00
#
_symmetry.space_group_name_H-M   'P 1'
#
loop_
_entity.id
_entity.type
_entity.pdbx_description
1 polymer ?
#
loop_
_entity_poly.entity_id
_entity_poly.type
_entity_poly.pdbx_seq_one_letter_code
_entity_poly.pdbx_strand_id
1 'polypeptide(L)'
;MTSTNTEKSRFSKYPSPITLRLSQNEIDRLDGMVSGSSRSAYIRKQIFGENAEKRKYRPKTPKTDDVAISQILAMLGASRIGNNLNQLAKAANSGALMADDEVIAQIEEAYAFHLAIRSMLMEALGLKAESNDQHSSDQ
;
A
#
# COMPACT_ATOMS: atom_id res chain seq x y z
N MET A 1 -19.15 -45.46 29.18
CA MET A 1 -19.19 -44.62 27.97
C MET A 1 -19.58 -43.21 28.38
N THR A 2 -18.61 -42.35 28.66
CA THR A 2 -18.84 -40.93 28.92
C THR A 2 -17.83 -40.17 28.09
N SER A 3 -18.29 -39.71 26.92
CA SER A 3 -17.50 -38.95 25.97
C SER A 3 -17.09 -37.62 26.59
N THR A 4 -15.79 -37.40 26.70
CA THR A 4 -15.20 -36.08 27.00
C THR A 4 -15.24 -35.25 25.72
N ASN A 5 -16.28 -34.43 25.56
CA ASN A 5 -16.34 -33.47 24.46
C ASN A 5 -15.44 -32.27 24.78
N THR A 6 -14.23 -32.29 24.24
CA THR A 6 -13.25 -31.21 24.29
C THR A 6 -13.73 -30.03 23.44
N GLU A 7 -14.36 -29.03 24.08
CA GLU A 7 -14.71 -27.78 23.40
C GLU A 7 -13.44 -26.96 23.12
N LYS A 8 -13.00 -27.01 21.86
CA LYS A 8 -11.91 -26.19 21.33
C LYS A 8 -12.26 -24.70 21.45
N SER A 9 -11.54 -24.00 22.32
CA SER A 9 -11.65 -22.55 22.44
C SER A 9 -11.17 -21.83 21.17
N ARG A 10 -12.09 -21.08 20.54
CA ARG A 10 -11.82 -20.14 19.46
C ARG A 10 -11.52 -18.76 20.06
N PHE A 11 -10.36 -18.56 20.66
CA PHE A 11 -10.00 -17.25 21.20
C PHE A 11 -9.72 -16.25 20.05
N SER A 12 -10.64 -15.32 19.83
CA SER A 12 -10.41 -14.10 19.04
C SER A 12 -9.34 -13.25 19.73
N LYS A 13 -8.48 -12.57 18.95
CA LYS A 13 -7.39 -11.70 19.42
C LYS A 13 -7.87 -10.52 20.31
N TYR A 14 -9.18 -10.33 20.46
CA TYR A 14 -9.79 -9.25 21.22
C TYR A 14 -10.95 -9.77 22.09
N PRO A 15 -11.16 -9.15 23.28
CA PRO A 15 -12.31 -9.46 24.11
C PRO A 15 -13.62 -9.17 23.36
N SER A 16 -14.68 -9.91 23.71
CA SER A 16 -16.00 -9.73 23.15
C SER A 16 -16.48 -8.27 23.29
N PRO A 17 -17.16 -7.71 22.27
CA PRO A 17 -17.69 -6.35 22.35
C PRO A 17 -18.69 -6.19 23.50
N ILE A 18 -18.70 -5.01 24.12
CA ILE A 18 -19.74 -4.63 25.09
C ILE A 18 -21.02 -4.32 24.32
N THR A 19 -22.10 -5.03 24.61
CA THR A 19 -23.44 -4.73 24.11
C THR A 19 -24.17 -3.83 25.10
N LEU A 20 -24.77 -2.74 24.60
CA LEU A 20 -25.53 -1.78 25.42
C LEU A 20 -26.90 -1.61 24.77
N ARG A 21 -27.98 -1.87 25.54
CA ARG A 21 -29.35 -1.62 25.09
C ARG A 21 -29.68 -0.16 25.33
N LEU A 22 -30.08 0.54 24.27
CA LEU A 22 -30.49 1.94 24.32
C LEU A 22 -31.90 2.06 23.73
N SER A 23 -32.70 2.92 24.33
CA SER A 23 -33.98 3.37 23.74
C SER A 23 -33.73 4.36 22.60
N GLN A 24 -34.72 4.57 21.73
CA GLN A 24 -34.60 5.49 20.60
C GLN A 24 -34.25 6.93 21.06
N ASN A 25 -34.90 7.41 22.12
CA ASN A 25 -34.64 8.74 22.69
C ASN A 25 -33.19 8.90 23.17
N GLU A 26 -32.58 7.85 23.72
CA GLU A 26 -31.19 7.86 24.17
C GLU A 26 -30.21 7.85 22.98
N ILE A 27 -30.55 7.13 21.90
CA ILE A 27 -29.79 7.13 20.66
C ILE A 27 -29.80 8.53 20.03
N ASP A 28 -30.96 9.18 19.95
CA ASP A 28 -31.08 10.50 19.34
C ASP A 28 -30.32 11.57 20.13
N ARG A 29 -30.36 11.50 21.48
CA ARG A 29 -29.53 12.34 22.35
C ARG A 29 -28.04 12.07 22.14
N LEU A 30 -27.65 10.81 22.00
CA LEU A 30 -26.26 10.43 21.76
C LEU A 30 -25.77 11.00 20.42
N ASP A 31 -26.57 10.92 19.37
CA ASP A 31 -26.24 11.49 18.06
C ASP A 31 -26.08 13.00 18.09
N GLY A 32 -26.94 13.71 18.84
CA GLY A 32 -26.81 15.15 19.04
C GLY A 32 -25.52 15.56 19.75
N MET A 33 -24.96 14.69 20.59
CA MET A 33 -23.70 14.94 21.31
C MET A 33 -22.45 14.56 20.50
N VAL A 34 -22.60 13.75 19.45
CA VAL A 34 -21.50 13.21 18.66
C VAL A 34 -21.10 14.23 17.59
N SER A 35 -20.20 15.16 17.93
CA SER A 35 -19.67 16.15 16.97
C SER A 35 -18.55 15.57 16.09
N GLY A 36 -18.92 14.85 15.03
CA GLY A 36 -17.99 14.38 14.00
C GLY A 36 -17.13 13.16 14.38
N SER A 37 -17.41 12.51 15.51
CA SER A 37 -16.83 11.21 15.87
C SER A 37 -17.85 10.08 15.67
N SER A 38 -17.47 8.81 15.84
CA SER A 38 -18.47 7.73 15.87
C SER A 38 -19.07 7.59 17.27
N ARG A 39 -20.32 7.10 17.38
CA ARG A 39 -20.98 6.81 18.68
C ARG A 39 -20.07 6.02 19.63
N SER A 40 -19.37 5.01 19.11
CA SER A 40 -18.47 4.17 19.91
C SER A 40 -17.21 4.89 20.38
N ALA A 41 -16.71 5.87 19.61
CA ALA A 41 -15.61 6.72 20.03
C ALA A 41 -16.05 7.68 21.13
N TYR A 42 -17.23 8.28 21.00
CA TYR A 42 -17.81 9.16 22.00
C TYR A 42 -18.09 8.43 23.32
N ILE A 43 -18.74 7.26 23.29
CA ILE A 43 -18.99 6.43 24.49
C ILE A 43 -17.67 6.06 25.18
N ARG A 44 -16.65 5.66 24.41
CA ARG A 44 -15.33 5.31 24.97
C ARG A 44 -14.66 6.52 25.61
N LYS A 45 -14.75 7.70 25.00
CA LYS A 45 -14.22 8.96 25.56
C LYS A 45 -14.89 9.29 26.89
N GLN A 46 -16.19 9.07 27.02
CA GLN A 46 -16.89 9.31 28.29
C GLN A 46 -16.52 8.29 29.39
N ILE A 47 -16.31 7.01 29.04
CA ILE A 47 -15.97 5.97 30.02
C ILE A 47 -14.50 6.05 30.48
N PHE A 48 -13.57 6.30 29.55
CA PHE A 48 -12.14 6.22 29.82
C PHE A 48 -11.42 7.59 29.84
N GLY A 49 -12.13 8.69 29.55
CA GLY A 49 -11.60 10.05 29.62
C GLY A 49 -10.36 10.26 28.74
N GLU A 50 -9.36 10.96 29.29
CA GLU A 50 -8.06 11.18 28.65
C GLU A 50 -7.16 9.93 28.61
N ASN A 51 -7.48 8.91 29.42
CA ASN A 51 -6.77 7.64 29.45
C ASN A 51 -7.24 6.64 28.39
N ALA A 52 -8.15 7.05 27.51
CA ALA A 52 -8.55 6.25 26.36
C ALA A 52 -7.39 6.16 25.35
N GLU A 53 -6.70 5.02 25.29
CA GLU A 53 -5.72 4.77 24.24
C GLU A 53 -6.34 5.05 22.87
N LYS A 54 -5.75 6.00 22.13
CA LYS A 54 -6.17 6.30 20.76
C LYS A 54 -5.99 5.03 19.94
N ARG A 55 -7.09 4.42 19.48
CA ARG A 55 -7.03 3.33 18.50
C ARG A 55 -6.15 3.81 17.35
N LYS A 56 -5.13 3.01 16.98
CA LYS A 56 -4.33 3.25 15.77
C LYS A 56 -5.29 3.37 14.59
N TYR A 57 -5.60 4.61 14.21
CA TYR A 57 -6.41 4.90 13.04
C TYR A 57 -5.52 4.60 11.85
N ARG A 58 -5.81 3.51 11.14
CA ARG A 58 -5.26 3.28 9.81
C ARG A 58 -6.24 3.95 8.84
N PRO A 59 -5.94 5.12 8.27
CA PRO A 59 -6.78 5.68 7.22
C PRO A 59 -6.89 4.62 6.12
N LYS A 60 -8.13 4.23 5.80
CA LYS A 60 -8.44 3.27 4.73
C LYS A 60 -8.61 3.96 3.37
N THR A 61 -8.64 5.28 3.35
CA THR A 61 -8.76 6.07 2.13
C THR A 61 -7.37 6.32 1.56
N PRO A 62 -7.05 5.82 0.35
CA PRO A 62 -5.87 6.31 -0.36
C PRO A 62 -5.99 7.82 -0.46
N LYS A 63 -4.91 8.54 -0.16
CA LYS A 63 -4.91 9.99 -0.41
C LYS A 63 -5.04 10.19 -1.92
N THR A 64 -5.63 11.29 -2.35
CA THR A 64 -5.73 11.62 -3.79
C THR A 64 -4.37 11.49 -4.50
N ASP A 65 -3.30 11.84 -3.79
CA ASP A 65 -1.92 11.70 -4.25
C ASP A 65 -1.54 10.24 -4.56
N ASP A 66 -1.96 9.26 -3.75
CA ASP A 66 -1.65 7.84 -3.95
C ASP A 66 -2.32 7.29 -5.23
N VAL A 67 -3.50 7.82 -5.58
CA VAL A 67 -4.22 7.44 -6.81
C VAL A 67 -3.53 7.99 -8.05
N ALA A 68 -3.13 9.26 -8.04
CA ALA A 68 -2.40 9.86 -9.15
C ALA A 68 -1.04 9.18 -9.38
N ILE A 69 -0.30 8.90 -8.30
CA ILE A 69 1.01 8.23 -8.36
C ILE A 69 0.88 6.80 -8.90
N SER A 70 -0.13 6.05 -8.45
CA SER A 70 -0.37 4.68 -8.95
C SER A 70 -0.79 4.64 -10.42
N GLN A 71 -1.57 5.62 -10.89
CA GLN A 71 -1.90 5.75 -12.32
C GLN A 71 -0.67 6.05 -13.18
N ILE A 72 0.19 6.98 -12.74
CA ILE A 72 1.44 7.28 -13.43
C ILE A 72 2.32 6.03 -13.52
N LEU A 73 2.47 5.29 -12.41
CA LEU A 73 3.25 4.06 -12.38
C LEU A 73 2.68 2.96 -13.30
N ALA A 74 1.35 2.83 -13.37
CA ALA A 74 0.70 1.88 -14.26
C ALA A 74 0.93 2.22 -15.74
N MET A 75 0.80 3.50 -16.12
CA MET A 75 1.11 3.96 -17.47
C MET A 75 2.58 3.76 -17.82
N LEU A 76 3.48 4.04 -16.87
CA LEU A 76 4.92 3.85 -17.06
C LEU A 76 5.26 2.37 -17.32
N GLY A 77 4.69 1.46 -16.53
CA GLY A 77 4.84 0.01 -16.73
C GLY A 77 4.28 -0.47 -18.07
N ALA A 78 3.14 0.08 -18.51
CA ALA A 78 2.52 -0.26 -19.78
C ALA A 78 3.31 0.25 -21.01
N SER A 79 4.04 1.36 -20.88
CA SER A 79 4.77 2.01 -21.97
C SER A 79 5.91 1.16 -22.58
N ARG A 80 6.40 0.15 -21.84
CA ARG A 80 7.57 -0.68 -22.20
C ARG A 80 8.85 0.11 -22.52
N ILE A 81 8.92 1.40 -22.21
CA ILE A 81 10.02 2.31 -22.59
C ILE A 81 11.37 1.79 -22.08
N GLY A 82 11.47 1.38 -20.81
CA GLY A 82 12.71 0.81 -20.27
C GLY A 82 13.18 -0.44 -21.01
N ASN A 83 12.27 -1.33 -21.42
CA ASN A 83 12.65 -2.53 -22.17
C ASN A 83 13.14 -2.18 -23.58
N ASN A 84 12.47 -1.23 -24.25
CA ASN A 84 12.89 -0.75 -25.56
C ASN A 84 14.26 -0.07 -25.51
N LEU A 85 14.52 0.76 -24.49
CA LEU A 85 15.84 1.38 -24.28
C LEU A 85 16.93 0.33 -24.05
N ASN A 86 16.65 -0.70 -23.25
CA ASN A 86 17.61 -1.79 -23.04
C ASN A 86 17.88 -2.59 -24.33
N GLN A 87 16.86 -2.80 -25.17
CA GLN A 87 17.06 -3.46 -26.48
C GLN A 87 17.90 -2.60 -27.42
N LEU A 88 17.67 -1.29 -27.44
CA LEU A 88 18.47 -0.35 -28.23
C LEU A 88 19.92 -0.29 -27.74
N ALA A 89 20.14 -0.22 -26.42
CA ALA A 89 21.48 -0.26 -25.83
C ALA A 89 22.21 -1.56 -26.19
N LYS A 90 21.55 -2.72 -26.07
CA LYS A 90 22.11 -4.02 -26.47
C LYS A 90 22.42 -4.10 -27.96
N ALA A 91 21.52 -3.59 -28.81
CA ALA A 91 21.74 -3.58 -30.26
C ALA A 91 22.92 -2.67 -30.63
N ALA A 92 23.07 -1.53 -29.96
CA ALA A 92 24.19 -0.63 -30.16
C ALA A 92 25.52 -1.22 -29.67
N ASN A 93 25.54 -1.75 -28.44
CA ASN A 93 26.73 -2.38 -27.85
C ASN A 93 27.19 -3.65 -28.58
N SER A 94 26.28 -4.34 -29.29
CA SER A 94 26.62 -5.49 -30.13
C SER A 94 27.00 -5.14 -31.57
N GLY A 95 26.97 -3.85 -31.92
CA GLY A 95 27.22 -3.36 -33.28
C GLY A 95 26.10 -3.66 -34.27
N ALA A 96 24.94 -4.17 -33.82
CA ALA A 96 23.76 -4.40 -34.66
C ALA A 96 23.02 -3.10 -35.00
N LEU A 97 23.17 -2.08 -34.16
CA LEU A 97 22.75 -0.70 -34.42
C LEU A 97 24.00 0.14 -34.66
N MET A 98 24.11 0.75 -35.84
CA MET A 98 25.16 1.74 -36.13
C MET A 98 24.85 3.00 -35.32
N ALA A 99 25.48 3.10 -34.15
CA ALA A 99 25.33 4.21 -33.22
C ALA A 99 26.72 4.60 -32.72
N ASP A 100 26.95 5.91 -32.63
CA ASP A 100 28.20 6.45 -32.11
C ASP A 100 28.22 6.31 -30.58
N ASP A 101 29.41 6.33 -29.97
CA ASP A 101 29.58 6.17 -28.51
C ASP A 101 28.74 7.17 -27.70
N GLU A 102 28.53 8.37 -28.22
CA GLU A 102 27.68 9.40 -27.61
C GLU A 102 26.20 8.97 -27.58
N VAL A 103 25.70 8.35 -28.65
CA VAL A 103 24.32 7.87 -28.74
C VAL A 103 24.11 6.69 -27.79
N ILE A 104 25.12 5.80 -27.67
CA ILE A 104 25.10 4.68 -26.72
C ILE A 104 24.96 5.20 -25.30
N ALA A 105 25.79 6.17 -24.92
CA ALA A 105 25.75 6.78 -23.58
C ALA A 105 24.39 7.44 -23.28
N GLN A 106 23.80 8.14 -24.25
CA GLN A 106 22.47 8.75 -24.11
C GLN A 106 21.35 7.72 -23.88
N ILE A 107 21.44 6.55 -24.54
CA ILE A 107 20.45 5.48 -24.36
C ILE A 107 20.58 4.84 -22.96
N GLU A 108 21.81 4.59 -22.51
CA GLU A 108 22.08 4.07 -21.16
C GLU A 108 21.61 5.04 -20.07
N GLU A 109 21.89 6.34 -20.25
CA GLU A 109 21.43 7.41 -19.36
C GLU A 109 19.90 7.47 -19.30
N ALA A 110 19.22 7.44 -20.46
CA ALA A 110 17.77 7.43 -20.51
C ALA A 110 17.16 6.21 -19.81
N TYR A 111 17.80 5.03 -19.94
CA TYR A 111 17.38 3.82 -19.24
C TYR A 111 17.53 3.95 -17.72
N ALA A 112 18.65 4.50 -17.26
CA ALA A 112 18.91 4.73 -15.85
C ALA A 112 17.88 5.71 -15.24
N PHE A 113 17.57 6.82 -15.91
CA PHE A 113 16.54 7.75 -15.46
C PHE A 113 15.15 7.10 -15.39
N HIS A 114 14.78 6.28 -16.38
CA HIS A 114 13.52 5.55 -16.36
C HIS A 114 13.42 4.62 -15.14
N LEU A 115 14.49 3.88 -14.81
CA LEU A 115 14.55 3.04 -13.62
C LEU A 115 14.43 3.86 -12.33
N ALA A 116 15.11 5.00 -12.24
CA ALA A 116 15.06 5.89 -11.09
C ALA A 116 13.63 6.41 -10.84
N ILE A 117 12.93 6.87 -11.88
CA ILE A 117 11.54 7.32 -11.79
C ILE A 117 10.63 6.19 -11.29
N ARG A 118 10.78 4.98 -11.84
CA ARG A 118 10.01 3.81 -11.39
C ARG A 118 10.23 3.50 -9.91
N SER A 119 11.48 3.53 -9.46
CA SER A 119 11.84 3.25 -8.06
C SER A 119 11.29 4.31 -7.09
N MET A 120 11.42 5.60 -7.42
CA MET A 120 10.86 6.68 -6.61
C MET A 120 9.33 6.59 -6.48
N LEU A 121 8.63 6.23 -7.56
CA LEU A 121 7.18 6.04 -7.53
C LEU A 121 6.76 4.82 -6.70
N MET A 122 7.51 3.72 -6.75
CA MET A 122 7.27 2.54 -5.91
C MET A 122 7.46 2.87 -4.42
N GLU A 123 8.54 3.60 -4.09
CA GLU A 123 8.83 4.03 -2.72
C GLU A 123 7.76 5.00 -2.19
N ALA A 124 7.31 5.96 -3.01
CA ALA A 124 6.22 6.88 -2.66
C ALA A 124 4.90 6.15 -2.31
N LEU A 125 4.66 4.98 -2.92
CA LEU A 125 3.50 4.13 -2.62
C LEU A 125 3.73 3.15 -1.45
N GLY A 126 4.94 3.15 -0.86
CA GLY A 126 5.32 2.20 0.18
C GLY A 126 5.42 0.75 -0.32
N LEU A 127 5.57 0.56 -1.63
CA LEU A 127 5.80 -0.74 -2.25
C LEU A 127 7.31 -0.97 -2.30
N LYS A 128 7.77 -2.12 -1.79
CA LYS A 128 9.16 -2.51 -1.97
C LYS A 128 9.36 -2.77 -3.46
N ALA A 129 10.26 -2.04 -4.10
CA ALA A 129 10.69 -2.35 -5.45
C ALA A 129 11.31 -3.75 -5.40
N GLU A 130 10.62 -4.75 -5.94
CA GLU A 130 11.21 -6.05 -6.19
C GLU A 130 12.37 -5.81 -7.15
N SER A 131 13.59 -5.85 -6.61
CA SER A 131 14.83 -5.87 -7.39
C SER A 131 14.77 -7.10 -8.26
N ASN A 132 14.48 -6.91 -9.55
CA ASN A 132 14.46 -8.00 -10.52
C ASN A 132 15.91 -8.38 -10.86
N ASP A 133 16.63 -8.92 -9.87
CA ASP A 133 17.89 -9.62 -10.02
C ASP A 133 17.59 -11.04 -10.49
N GLN A 134 17.25 -11.19 -11.78
CA GLN A 134 17.39 -12.47 -12.48
C GLN A 134 17.77 -12.23 -13.94
N HIS A 135 19.07 -12.28 -14.21
CA HIS A 135 19.66 -13.10 -15.29
C HIS A 135 21.17 -13.21 -15.05
N SER A 136 21.56 -14.13 -14.16
CA SER A 136 22.85 -14.80 -14.24
C SER A 136 22.55 -16.26 -14.56
N SER A 137 22.84 -16.61 -15.79
CA SER A 137 22.97 -17.96 -16.29
C SER A 137 23.87 -18.77 -15.37
N ASP A 138 23.39 -19.93 -14.91
CA ASP A 138 24.22 -21.11 -14.67
C ASP A 138 23.31 -22.33 -14.51
N GLN A 139 23.01 -22.97 -15.65
CA GLN A 139 23.15 -24.40 -15.94
C GLN A 139 22.52 -24.74 -17.30
#